data_AF-A0A4R8ZH27-F1
#
_entry.id   AF-A0A4R8ZH27-F1
#
_cell.length_a   1.000
_cell.length_b   1.000
_cell.length_c   1.000
_cell.angle_alpha   90.00
_cell.angle_beta   90.00
_cell.angle_gamma   90.00
#
_symmetry.space_group_name_H-M   'P 1'
#
loop_
_entity.id
_entity.type
_entity.pdbx_description
1 polymer ?
#
loop_
_entity_poly.entity_id
_entity_poly.type
_entity_poly.pdbx_seq_one_letter_code
_entity_poly.pdbx_strand_id
1 'polypeptide(L)'
;MADDEDNNKSDEITDEPEIPIKEATQLPNHSHSATDKAVANILATQRVALGPVFDNMATSAVLGKSLGPLTGFLSEFSASIRESQKAAFGPGFEKLSSMAGLGLNAGMVSDLMKSFPATPDLGLGLSTTSFLSSLSSSMEWAKLAALSTNTLSASDYFEESDEHNYAYSEEMRSPASYFERDEVVIDSFESLNKAIAQLIKKNPDLPLVWRGQQNAEWGLQSSLYRKLQEQNGVIQPSGDPKGEQPFPTETQMQHAEARLIEYARDNWRLDEMHSLELLARLQHYGAPTRLLDVTRNPYVAAWFACEADPDQDEEDARLLVLATRPIPKKGEEERVSEADTRVKISDLPQTALPFWHYFVSPEERQLADWGTGAKRRVWVPSAYESRIAAQNGAFVLDGVPIVNSKTARSFLRGAAGEYWSKADLLASSSIYAKTYHPKRVAKSNGPNLAPTFTYRITAQAKAEIRDVLESRFGYNFSTMYPDISGAGRYLNEHFDDLTE
;
A
#
# COMPACT_ATOMS: atom_id res chain seq x y z
N MET A 1 24.55 29.64 -49.99
CA MET A 1 25.39 30.55 -50.78
C MET A 1 26.59 30.90 -49.92
N ALA A 2 27.79 30.44 -50.22
CA ALA A 2 28.18 29.37 -51.15
C ALA A 2 29.56 28.88 -50.63
N ASP A 3 29.75 27.58 -50.36
CA ASP A 3 30.33 26.60 -51.30
C ASP A 3 31.82 26.94 -51.52
N ASP A 4 32.81 26.25 -50.92
CA ASP A 4 33.29 24.86 -51.09
C ASP A 4 34.60 24.82 -51.91
N GLU A 5 35.24 23.64 -51.97
CA GLU A 5 36.38 23.24 -52.84
C GLU A 5 37.80 23.82 -52.55
N ASP A 6 38.93 23.11 -52.80
CA ASP A 6 39.21 21.65 -52.82
C ASP A 6 40.74 21.36 -52.90
N ASN A 7 41.17 20.14 -52.51
CA ASN A 7 42.33 19.33 -52.99
C ASN A 7 43.79 19.92 -52.97
N ASN A 8 44.91 19.15 -52.97
CA ASN A 8 45.15 17.75 -53.39
C ASN A 8 46.49 17.15 -52.88
N LYS A 9 46.63 15.80 -52.96
CA LYS A 9 47.86 14.94 -53.01
C LYS A 9 48.79 14.82 -51.78
N SER A 10 49.55 13.72 -51.57
CA SER A 10 49.51 12.25 -51.86
C SER A 10 50.84 11.61 -51.35
N ASP A 11 51.16 10.31 -51.25
CA ASP A 11 50.51 8.98 -51.45
C ASP A 11 50.69 8.15 -50.12
N GLU A 12 50.93 6.83 -49.91
CA GLU A 12 51.04 5.55 -50.67
C GLU A 12 50.93 4.34 -49.66
N ILE A 13 50.84 3.07 -50.12
CA ILE A 13 51.10 1.74 -49.44
C ILE A 13 50.49 1.50 -48.02
N THR A 14 49.50 0.62 -47.71
CA THR A 14 49.00 -0.73 -48.11
C THR A 14 49.62 -1.97 -47.43
N ASP A 15 48.80 -2.75 -46.69
CA ASP A 15 48.54 -4.20 -46.96
C ASP A 15 47.57 -4.86 -45.94
N GLU A 16 46.61 -5.66 -46.45
CA GLU A 16 45.78 -6.67 -45.77
C GLU A 16 45.67 -7.93 -46.66
N PRO A 17 45.49 -9.14 -46.11
CA PRO A 17 45.07 -10.30 -46.91
C PRO A 17 43.86 -11.08 -46.36
N GLU A 18 42.96 -11.50 -47.26
CA GLU A 18 41.72 -12.26 -46.97
C GLU A 18 41.77 -13.76 -47.35
N ILE A 19 41.03 -14.59 -46.59
CA ILE A 19 40.29 -15.86 -46.89
C ILE A 19 40.91 -16.90 -47.89
N PRO A 20 40.75 -18.22 -47.64
CA PRO A 20 39.91 -19.00 -48.57
C PRO A 20 39.03 -20.10 -47.94
N ILE A 21 37.89 -20.41 -48.58
CA ILE A 21 36.94 -21.48 -48.24
C ILE A 21 37.17 -22.72 -49.12
N LYS A 22 36.97 -23.95 -48.59
CA LYS A 22 36.83 -25.21 -49.36
C LYS A 22 35.85 -26.21 -48.72
N GLU A 23 35.33 -27.13 -49.53
CA GLU A 23 34.21 -28.02 -49.21
C GLU A 23 34.58 -29.44 -48.73
N ALA A 24 33.70 -29.98 -47.88
CA ALA A 24 33.21 -31.37 -47.77
C ALA A 24 34.16 -32.59 -47.85
N THR A 25 34.30 -33.30 -46.72
CA THR A 25 34.48 -34.78 -46.70
C THR A 25 33.72 -35.44 -45.53
N GLN A 26 33.38 -36.72 -45.74
CA GLN A 26 32.44 -37.62 -45.02
C GLN A 26 32.52 -37.77 -43.47
N LEU A 27 31.40 -38.24 -42.91
CA LEU A 27 31.15 -38.69 -41.51
C LEU A 27 32.05 -39.86 -41.07
N PRO A 28 32.26 -40.04 -39.75
CA PRO A 28 31.43 -41.03 -39.03
C PRO A 28 30.77 -40.53 -37.73
N ASN A 29 29.74 -41.25 -37.26
CA ASN A 29 28.99 -40.98 -36.03
C ASN A 29 29.84 -41.08 -34.75
N HIS A 30 29.47 -40.33 -33.69
CA HIS A 30 29.21 -40.92 -32.36
C HIS A 30 28.44 -39.97 -31.40
N SER A 31 27.18 -40.33 -31.11
CA SER A 31 26.39 -40.05 -29.89
C SER A 31 26.41 -38.65 -29.23
N HIS A 32 25.42 -37.81 -29.57
CA HIS A 32 24.72 -37.00 -28.56
C HIS A 32 23.72 -37.92 -27.82
N SER A 33 23.82 -38.04 -26.49
CA SER A 33 22.86 -38.86 -25.70
C SER A 33 22.87 -38.53 -24.19
N ALA A 34 22.48 -37.31 -23.82
CA ALA A 34 22.07 -37.00 -22.44
C ALA A 34 21.04 -35.86 -22.40
N THR A 35 21.42 -34.69 -22.92
CA THR A 35 20.64 -33.44 -22.88
C THR A 35 19.35 -33.51 -23.68
N ASP A 36 19.39 -34.04 -24.90
CA ASP A 36 18.26 -33.94 -25.83
C ASP A 36 17.08 -34.83 -25.40
N LYS A 37 17.34 -35.90 -24.64
CA LYS A 37 16.29 -36.72 -24.02
C LYS A 37 15.58 -36.03 -22.86
N ALA A 38 16.25 -35.10 -22.16
CA ALA A 38 15.59 -34.31 -21.11
C ALA A 38 14.64 -33.28 -21.74
N VAL A 39 15.10 -32.54 -22.76
CA VAL A 39 14.29 -31.55 -23.49
C VAL A 39 13.13 -32.22 -24.23
N ALA A 40 13.38 -33.36 -24.89
CA ALA A 40 12.32 -34.12 -25.57
C ALA A 40 11.25 -34.65 -24.60
N ASN A 41 11.62 -35.13 -23.41
CA ASN A 41 10.63 -35.56 -22.42
C ASN A 41 9.78 -34.39 -21.90
N ILE A 42 10.39 -33.23 -21.59
CA ILE A 42 9.64 -32.05 -21.11
C ILE A 42 8.62 -31.59 -22.17
N LEU A 43 9.03 -31.50 -23.44
CA LEU A 43 8.15 -31.13 -24.55
C LEU A 43 7.10 -32.20 -24.90
N ALA A 44 7.40 -33.48 -24.69
CA ALA A 44 6.44 -34.57 -24.84
C ALA A 44 5.37 -34.54 -23.74
N THR A 45 5.77 -34.35 -22.47
CA THR A 45 4.84 -34.22 -21.33
C THR A 45 3.92 -33.01 -21.51
N GLN A 46 4.43 -31.88 -22.00
CA GLN A 46 3.58 -30.71 -22.31
C GLN A 46 2.65 -30.93 -23.52
N ARG A 47 3.00 -31.77 -24.51
CA ARG A 47 2.13 -32.06 -25.66
C ARG A 47 1.01 -33.05 -25.39
N VAL A 48 1.13 -33.95 -24.40
CA VAL A 48 0.01 -34.84 -24.01
C VAL A 48 -1.11 -34.06 -23.29
N ALA A 49 -0.77 -32.97 -22.59
CA ALA A 49 -1.72 -32.16 -21.82
C ALA A 49 -2.64 -31.23 -22.66
N LEU A 50 -2.38 -31.07 -23.96
CA LEU A 50 -3.11 -30.13 -24.85
C LEU A 50 -3.73 -30.78 -26.10
N GLY A 51 -3.79 -32.11 -26.14
CA GLY A 51 -4.26 -32.88 -27.29
C GLY A 51 -5.65 -32.52 -27.88
N PRO A 52 -6.70 -32.21 -27.09
CA PRO A 52 -8.05 -32.04 -27.65
C PRO A 52 -8.38 -30.66 -28.25
N VAL A 53 -7.50 -29.66 -28.15
CA VAL A 53 -7.89 -28.25 -28.33
C VAL A 53 -7.75 -27.76 -29.78
N PHE A 54 -6.90 -28.36 -30.60
CA PHE A 54 -6.55 -27.81 -31.93
C PHE A 54 -7.44 -28.26 -33.10
N ASP A 55 -8.15 -29.39 -33.01
CA ASP A 55 -8.96 -29.90 -34.14
C ASP A 55 -10.30 -29.15 -34.34
N ASN A 56 -10.77 -28.38 -33.34
CA ASN A 56 -12.07 -27.67 -33.41
C ASN A 56 -12.01 -26.29 -34.10
N MET A 57 -10.85 -25.81 -34.55
CA MET A 57 -10.72 -24.51 -35.24
C MET A 57 -10.75 -24.58 -36.78
N ALA A 58 -10.98 -25.76 -37.37
CA ALA A 58 -11.00 -25.96 -38.82
C ALA A 58 -12.40 -25.95 -39.47
N THR A 59 -13.51 -25.90 -38.71
CA THR A 59 -14.85 -26.18 -39.27
C THR A 59 -16.04 -25.39 -38.70
N SER A 60 -15.91 -24.07 -38.46
CA SER A 60 -17.10 -23.20 -38.39
C SER A 60 -16.85 -21.73 -38.75
N ALA A 61 -16.69 -21.46 -40.04
CA ALA A 61 -16.79 -20.11 -40.58
C ALA A 61 -18.17 -19.93 -41.25
N VAL A 62 -19.22 -19.63 -40.48
CA VAL A 62 -20.50 -19.04 -40.95
C VAL A 62 -21.39 -18.62 -39.76
N LEU A 63 -22.05 -17.45 -39.88
CA LEU A 63 -23.10 -16.89 -38.99
C LEU A 63 -22.75 -16.73 -37.49
N GLY A 64 -22.67 -15.49 -37.00
CA GLY A 64 -22.38 -15.18 -35.59
C GLY A 64 -23.52 -14.49 -34.83
N LYS A 65 -23.42 -14.49 -33.48
CA LYS A 65 -24.05 -13.53 -32.56
C LYS A 65 -23.51 -13.70 -31.12
N SER A 66 -23.62 -12.63 -30.32
CA SER A 66 -23.33 -12.53 -28.87
C SER A 66 -21.87 -12.67 -28.40
N LEU A 67 -21.59 -12.11 -27.22
CA LEU A 67 -20.26 -11.99 -26.60
C LEU A 67 -20.37 -12.30 -25.08
N GLY A 68 -19.39 -13.06 -24.57
CA GLY A 68 -19.11 -13.24 -23.14
C GLY A 68 -19.72 -14.49 -22.46
N PRO A 69 -19.30 -14.82 -21.22
CA PRO A 69 -18.27 -14.17 -20.40
C PRO A 69 -17.09 -15.10 -20.00
N LEU A 70 -16.02 -14.50 -19.47
CA LEU A 70 -14.74 -15.14 -19.10
C LEU A 70 -14.76 -15.99 -17.79
N THR A 71 -15.93 -16.34 -17.27
CA THR A 71 -16.07 -16.89 -15.90
C THR A 71 -15.72 -18.38 -15.75
N GLY A 72 -15.82 -19.19 -16.81
CA GLY A 72 -15.54 -20.63 -16.73
C GLY A 72 -14.08 -20.97 -16.41
N PHE A 73 -13.13 -20.22 -17.00
CA PHE A 73 -11.70 -20.51 -16.94
C PHE A 73 -11.15 -20.55 -15.50
N LEU A 74 -11.62 -19.67 -14.63
CA LEU A 74 -11.21 -19.63 -13.21
C LEU A 74 -11.79 -20.79 -12.40
N SER A 75 -13.02 -21.26 -12.72
CA SER A 75 -13.61 -22.41 -12.02
C SER A 75 -12.89 -23.71 -12.34
N GLU A 76 -12.55 -23.95 -13.62
CA GLU A 76 -11.85 -25.16 -14.07
C GLU A 76 -10.40 -25.20 -13.52
N PHE A 77 -9.72 -24.06 -13.48
CA PHE A 77 -8.40 -23.96 -12.86
C PHE A 77 -8.44 -24.31 -11.35
N SER A 78 -9.47 -23.84 -10.63
CA SER A 78 -9.67 -24.19 -9.21
C SER A 78 -10.01 -25.66 -8.97
N ALA A 79 -10.73 -26.30 -9.91
CA ALA A 79 -11.06 -27.73 -9.85
C ALA A 79 -9.83 -28.61 -10.10
N SER A 80 -9.02 -28.27 -11.11
CA SER A 80 -7.78 -28.96 -11.44
C SER A 80 -6.76 -28.94 -10.28
N ILE A 81 -6.64 -27.81 -9.59
CA ILE A 81 -5.82 -27.70 -8.36
C ILE A 81 -6.37 -28.60 -7.24
N ARG A 82 -7.70 -28.66 -7.06
CA ARG A 82 -8.31 -29.53 -6.05
C ARG A 82 -8.11 -31.01 -6.35
N GLU A 83 -8.27 -31.48 -7.59
CA GLU A 83 -8.05 -32.89 -7.95
C GLU A 83 -6.57 -33.29 -7.83
N SER A 84 -5.65 -32.48 -8.33
CA SER A 84 -4.20 -32.75 -8.21
C SER A 84 -3.72 -32.77 -6.76
N GLN A 85 -4.26 -31.92 -5.88
CA GLN A 85 -4.00 -31.98 -4.43
C GLN A 85 -4.62 -33.21 -3.77
N LYS A 86 -5.84 -33.61 -4.16
CA LYS A 86 -6.52 -34.81 -3.62
C LYS A 86 -5.85 -36.13 -4.04
N ALA A 87 -5.08 -36.13 -5.12
CA ALA A 87 -4.26 -37.26 -5.55
C ALA A 87 -2.92 -37.36 -4.79
N ALA A 88 -2.34 -36.22 -4.36
CA ALA A 88 -1.06 -36.17 -3.66
C ALA A 88 -1.18 -36.51 -2.16
N PHE A 89 -2.30 -36.16 -1.52
CA PHE A 89 -2.57 -36.42 -0.11
C PHE A 89 -3.84 -37.25 0.04
N GLY A 90 -3.69 -38.48 0.53
CA GLY A 90 -4.79 -39.46 0.69
C GLY A 90 -5.81 -39.10 1.80
N PRO A 91 -6.44 -40.09 2.47
CA PRO A 91 -7.63 -39.88 3.30
C PRO A 91 -7.47 -38.94 4.53
N GLY A 92 -6.28 -38.41 4.79
CA GLY A 92 -6.09 -37.30 5.73
C GLY A 92 -6.72 -35.96 5.26
N PHE A 93 -6.84 -35.72 3.95
CA PHE A 93 -7.35 -34.43 3.44
C PHE A 93 -8.83 -34.19 3.79
N GLU A 94 -9.66 -35.23 3.80
CA GLU A 94 -11.08 -35.11 4.19
C GLU A 94 -11.27 -34.89 5.70
N LYS A 95 -10.25 -35.22 6.50
CA LYS A 95 -10.17 -34.83 7.92
C LYS A 95 -9.77 -33.36 8.10
N LEU A 96 -9.08 -32.78 7.11
CA LEU A 96 -8.67 -31.38 7.09
C LEU A 96 -9.85 -30.47 6.66
N SER A 97 -10.59 -30.86 5.62
CA SER A 97 -11.79 -30.11 5.17
C SER A 97 -12.93 -30.14 6.19
N SER A 98 -13.11 -31.26 6.91
CA SER A 98 -14.12 -31.36 7.99
C SER A 98 -13.72 -30.64 9.28
N MET A 99 -12.44 -30.28 9.47
CA MET A 99 -11.98 -29.48 10.61
C MET A 99 -11.90 -27.97 10.33
N ALA A 100 -12.00 -27.54 9.06
CA ALA A 100 -11.96 -26.12 8.67
C ALA A 100 -13.10 -25.26 9.26
N GLY A 101 -14.16 -25.89 9.78
CA GLY A 101 -15.26 -25.21 10.48
C GLY A 101 -15.02 -24.88 11.96
N LEU A 102 -13.86 -25.22 12.53
CA LEU A 102 -13.52 -24.98 13.94
C LEU A 102 -12.09 -24.40 14.05
N GLY A 103 -11.99 -23.16 14.54
CA GLY A 103 -10.74 -22.39 14.56
C GLY A 103 -9.60 -23.09 15.31
N LEU A 104 -8.46 -23.25 14.63
CA LEU A 104 -7.30 -23.99 15.15
C LEU A 104 -6.39 -23.11 16.01
N ASN A 105 -6.11 -23.57 17.23
CA ASN A 105 -5.12 -23.00 18.13
C ASN A 105 -3.69 -23.46 17.73
N ALA A 106 -2.67 -22.63 17.95
CA ALA A 106 -1.25 -22.95 17.71
C ALA A 106 -0.79 -24.28 18.33
N GLY A 107 -1.38 -24.73 19.44
CA GLY A 107 -1.13 -26.06 20.01
C GLY A 107 -1.46 -27.21 19.06
N MET A 108 -2.56 -27.10 18.30
CA MET A 108 -2.95 -28.12 17.31
C MET A 108 -2.01 -28.12 16.09
N VAL A 109 -1.45 -26.96 15.73
CA VAL A 109 -0.40 -26.87 14.70
C VAL A 109 0.91 -27.50 15.19
N SER A 110 1.24 -27.35 16.48
CA SER A 110 2.39 -28.03 17.11
C SER A 110 2.25 -29.55 17.11
N ASP A 111 1.07 -30.09 17.41
CA ASP A 111 0.84 -31.54 17.38
C ASP A 111 0.73 -32.09 15.95
N LEU A 112 0.23 -31.30 14.98
CA LEU A 112 0.31 -31.63 13.56
C LEU A 112 1.78 -31.75 13.10
N MET A 113 2.64 -30.79 13.47
CA MET A 113 4.09 -30.84 13.20
C MET A 113 4.75 -32.10 13.80
N LYS A 114 4.39 -32.50 15.02
CA LYS A 114 4.91 -33.72 15.68
C LYS A 114 4.44 -35.03 15.02
N SER A 115 3.37 -34.98 14.22
CA SER A 115 2.82 -36.17 13.55
C SER A 115 3.57 -36.57 12.27
N PHE A 116 4.41 -35.69 11.73
CA PHE A 116 5.28 -36.01 10.61
C PHE A 116 6.57 -36.70 11.11
N PRO A 117 6.89 -37.92 10.64
CA PRO A 117 8.11 -38.61 11.06
C PRO A 117 9.35 -37.89 10.51
N ALA A 118 10.39 -37.80 11.35
CA ALA A 118 11.72 -37.43 10.88
C ALA A 118 12.20 -38.48 9.85
N THR A 119 12.59 -38.01 8.67
CA THR A 119 12.92 -38.83 7.50
C THR A 119 14.24 -39.60 7.72
N PRO A 120 14.40 -40.80 7.13
CA PRO A 120 14.62 -40.93 5.68
C PRO A 120 13.87 -42.08 4.98
N ASP A 121 14.05 -42.11 3.65
CA ASP A 121 13.87 -43.25 2.74
C ASP A 121 12.44 -43.81 2.51
N LEU A 122 11.65 -43.03 1.76
CA LEU A 122 10.54 -43.56 0.96
C LEU A 122 10.68 -43.09 -0.48
N GLY A 123 10.85 -44.05 -1.40
CA GLY A 123 11.14 -43.81 -2.83
C GLY A 123 9.97 -43.31 -3.67
N LEU A 124 9.33 -42.22 -3.26
CA LEU A 124 8.31 -41.50 -4.04
C LEU A 124 8.84 -40.11 -4.41
N GLY A 125 8.91 -39.82 -5.71
CA GLY A 125 9.57 -38.64 -6.29
C GLY A 125 8.85 -37.30 -6.12
N LEU A 126 8.30 -37.01 -4.93
CA LEU A 126 7.97 -35.63 -4.56
C LEU A 126 9.29 -34.87 -4.39
N SER A 127 9.64 -34.05 -5.38
CA SER A 127 10.85 -33.22 -5.31
C SER A 127 10.82 -32.36 -4.05
N THR A 128 11.98 -32.18 -3.40
CA THR A 128 12.10 -31.31 -2.21
C THR A 128 11.55 -29.90 -2.48
N THR A 129 11.68 -29.42 -3.71
CA THR A 129 11.11 -28.15 -4.18
C THR A 129 9.58 -28.09 -4.13
N SER A 130 8.86 -29.18 -4.42
CA SER A 130 7.38 -29.17 -4.39
C SER A 130 6.85 -29.22 -2.95
N PHE A 131 7.49 -30.00 -2.08
CA PHE A 131 7.20 -30.02 -0.65
C PHE A 131 7.52 -28.67 0.02
N LEU A 132 8.69 -28.09 -0.25
CA LEU A 132 9.08 -26.76 0.26
C LEU A 132 8.17 -25.64 -0.27
N SER A 133 7.73 -25.70 -1.54
CA SER A 133 6.77 -24.75 -2.12
C SER A 133 5.38 -24.88 -1.50
N SER A 134 4.92 -26.11 -1.21
CA SER A 134 3.68 -26.34 -0.48
C SER A 134 3.77 -25.82 0.96
N LEU A 135 4.91 -26.01 1.63
CA LEU A 135 5.14 -25.49 2.98
C LEU A 135 5.20 -23.96 3.01
N SER A 136 5.97 -23.32 2.12
CA SER A 136 6.02 -21.86 2.04
C SER A 136 4.64 -21.29 1.73
N SER A 137 3.93 -21.84 0.74
CA SER A 137 2.54 -21.45 0.44
C SER A 137 1.65 -21.55 1.69
N SER A 138 1.70 -22.66 2.44
CA SER A 138 0.93 -22.82 3.68
C SER A 138 1.32 -21.82 4.78
N MET A 139 2.60 -21.41 4.84
CA MET A 139 3.10 -20.42 5.78
C MET A 139 2.65 -19.00 5.41
N GLU A 140 2.69 -18.62 4.14
CA GLU A 140 2.20 -17.31 3.69
C GLU A 140 0.67 -17.21 3.83
N TRP A 141 -0.09 -18.29 3.60
CA TRP A 141 -1.52 -18.35 3.94
C TRP A 141 -1.78 -18.29 5.45
N ALA A 142 -0.94 -18.91 6.29
CA ALA A 142 -1.04 -18.79 7.74
C ALA A 142 -0.76 -17.36 8.24
N LYS A 143 0.19 -16.64 7.63
CA LYS A 143 0.42 -15.21 7.89
C LYS A 143 -0.76 -14.35 7.44
N LEU A 144 -1.33 -14.61 6.26
CA LEU A 144 -2.55 -13.93 5.78
C LEU A 144 -3.70 -14.10 6.78
N ALA A 145 -3.96 -15.33 7.24
CA ALA A 145 -4.97 -15.60 8.26
C ALA A 145 -4.67 -14.87 9.59
N ALA A 146 -3.41 -14.83 10.02
CA ALA A 146 -2.98 -14.16 11.26
C ALA A 146 -3.18 -12.63 11.24
N LEU A 147 -3.33 -12.00 10.07
CA LEU A 147 -3.68 -10.58 9.97
C LEU A 147 -5.12 -10.27 10.42
N SER A 148 -5.98 -11.29 10.52
CA SER A 148 -7.41 -11.22 10.85
C SER A 148 -7.80 -11.91 12.16
N THR A 149 -6.85 -12.33 12.99
CA THR A 149 -7.14 -13.05 14.26
C THR A 149 -7.34 -12.16 15.50
N ASN A 150 -7.04 -10.87 15.41
CA ASN A 150 -7.34 -9.88 16.46
C ASN A 150 -7.88 -8.59 15.83
N THR A 151 -9.16 -8.64 15.48
CA THR A 151 -9.96 -7.58 14.86
C THR A 151 -10.42 -6.56 15.90
N LEU A 152 -10.12 -5.27 15.71
CA LEU A 152 -10.44 -4.21 16.68
C LEU A 152 -11.81 -3.56 16.45
N SER A 153 -12.22 -3.45 15.18
CA SER A 153 -13.51 -2.94 14.74
C SER A 153 -14.70 -3.71 15.32
N ALA A 154 -15.84 -3.05 15.45
CA ALA A 154 -17.10 -3.72 15.78
C ALA A 154 -17.81 -4.16 14.50
N SER A 155 -18.02 -5.48 14.35
CA SER A 155 -18.61 -6.18 13.19
C SER A 155 -19.80 -5.44 12.60
N ASP A 156 -20.79 -5.17 13.44
CA ASP A 156 -22.13 -4.66 13.14
C ASP A 156 -22.13 -3.32 12.38
N TYR A 157 -20.98 -2.65 12.29
CA TYR A 157 -20.82 -1.38 11.58
C TYR A 157 -20.25 -1.53 10.16
N PHE A 158 -19.63 -2.65 9.81
CA PHE A 158 -18.84 -2.78 8.57
C PHE A 158 -19.21 -3.99 7.69
N GLU A 159 -20.30 -4.70 8.03
CA GLU A 159 -20.88 -5.81 7.25
C GLU A 159 -21.13 -5.46 5.76
N GLU A 160 -21.50 -4.20 5.50
CA GLU A 160 -21.86 -3.69 4.18
C GLU A 160 -21.13 -2.37 3.89
N SER A 161 -20.75 -2.14 2.64
CA SER A 161 -20.35 -0.82 2.15
C SER A 161 -21.49 -0.24 1.32
N ASP A 162 -21.76 1.05 1.47
CA ASP A 162 -22.63 1.77 0.54
C ASP A 162 -21.88 1.99 -0.78
N GLU A 163 -22.45 1.52 -1.89
CA GLU A 163 -21.85 1.68 -3.23
C GLU A 163 -22.20 3.02 -3.88
N HIS A 164 -23.29 3.68 -3.47
CA HIS A 164 -23.77 4.91 -4.10
C HIS A 164 -22.77 6.06 -3.92
N ASN A 165 -22.65 6.93 -4.92
CA ASN A 165 -21.96 8.20 -4.78
C ASN A 165 -22.92 9.22 -4.14
N TYR A 166 -22.36 10.29 -3.61
CA TYR A 166 -23.11 11.33 -2.92
C TYR A 166 -22.62 12.70 -3.39
N ALA A 167 -23.52 13.69 -3.36
CA ALA A 167 -23.11 15.09 -3.41
C ALA A 167 -22.48 15.49 -2.06
N TYR A 168 -21.68 16.56 -2.07
CA TYR A 168 -21.22 17.19 -0.84
C TYR A 168 -22.38 17.78 -0.03
N SER A 169 -22.15 17.99 1.27
CA SER A 169 -23.03 18.85 2.07
C SER A 169 -22.69 20.34 1.91
N GLU A 170 -23.67 21.22 2.15
CA GLU A 170 -23.54 22.68 1.94
C GLU A 170 -22.42 23.33 2.79
N GLU A 171 -22.07 22.73 3.92
CA GLU A 171 -21.00 23.21 4.80
C GLU A 171 -19.59 22.76 4.35
N MET A 172 -19.50 21.81 3.42
CA MET A 172 -18.25 21.23 2.92
C MET A 172 -17.64 22.16 1.86
N ARG A 173 -17.09 23.30 2.28
CA ARG A 173 -16.40 24.26 1.40
C ARG A 173 -15.05 23.75 0.90
N SER A 174 -14.41 22.91 1.70
CA SER A 174 -13.07 22.36 1.43
C SER A 174 -12.80 21.14 2.32
N PRO A 175 -11.75 20.35 2.05
CA PRO A 175 -11.34 19.26 2.95
C PRO A 175 -11.06 19.71 4.41
N ALA A 176 -10.73 20.99 4.65
CA ALA A 176 -10.58 21.56 5.98
C ALA A 176 -11.89 21.63 6.78
N SER A 177 -13.04 21.84 6.12
CA SER A 177 -14.34 22.08 6.77
C SER A 177 -14.73 20.93 7.73
N TYR A 178 -14.31 19.70 7.42
CA TYR A 178 -14.44 18.52 8.29
C TYR A 178 -13.62 18.59 9.59
N PHE A 179 -12.45 19.23 9.55
CA PHE A 179 -11.51 19.33 10.67
C PHE A 179 -11.78 20.55 11.58
N GLU A 180 -12.28 21.66 11.02
CA GLU A 180 -12.51 22.95 11.69
C GLU A 180 -13.13 22.84 13.10
N ARG A 181 -14.16 21.99 13.28
CA ARG A 181 -14.88 21.88 14.56
C ARG A 181 -14.02 21.37 15.73
N ASP A 182 -13.09 20.48 15.44
CA ASP A 182 -12.28 19.79 16.46
C ASP A 182 -10.82 20.28 16.47
N GLU A 183 -10.47 21.27 15.65
CA GLU A 183 -9.10 21.79 15.61
C GLU A 183 -8.74 22.70 16.78
N VAL A 184 -7.44 22.84 17.01
CA VAL A 184 -6.88 23.84 17.93
C VAL A 184 -5.88 24.68 17.15
N VAL A 185 -6.06 26.00 17.19
CA VAL A 185 -5.12 26.95 16.58
C VAL A 185 -3.80 26.96 17.36
N ILE A 186 -2.70 27.02 16.61
CA ILE A 186 -1.32 27.21 17.05
C ILE A 186 -0.82 28.49 16.36
N ASP A 187 -0.35 29.42 17.17
CA ASP A 187 0.02 30.80 16.81
C ASP A 187 1.51 31.13 17.06
N SER A 188 2.27 30.17 17.60
CA SER A 188 3.66 30.33 18.04
C SER A 188 4.29 28.97 18.34
N PHE A 189 5.62 28.91 18.46
CA PHE A 189 6.32 27.72 18.96
C PHE A 189 5.93 27.43 20.42
N GLU A 190 5.63 28.45 21.23
CA GLU A 190 5.19 28.23 22.62
C GLU A 190 3.81 27.54 22.69
N SER A 191 2.84 27.93 21.84
CA SER A 191 1.54 27.27 21.78
C SER A 191 1.60 25.88 21.14
N LEU A 192 2.50 25.65 20.17
CA LEU A 192 2.82 24.31 19.65
C LEU A 192 3.28 23.36 20.76
N ASN A 193 4.24 23.78 21.59
CA ASN A 193 4.74 22.97 22.72
C ASN A 193 3.63 22.67 23.73
N LYS A 194 2.83 23.68 24.10
CA LYS A 194 1.67 23.53 25.01
C LYS A 194 0.64 22.54 24.43
N ALA A 195 0.37 22.61 23.13
CA ALA A 195 -0.56 21.74 22.42
C ALA A 195 -0.12 20.27 22.42
N ILE A 196 1.14 19.99 22.02
CA ILE A 196 1.73 18.64 22.02
C ILE A 196 1.70 18.05 23.44
N ALA A 197 2.21 18.79 24.43
CA ALA A 197 2.27 18.32 25.82
C ALA A 197 0.88 18.09 26.42
N GLN A 198 -0.11 18.93 26.08
CA GLN A 198 -1.49 18.76 26.52
C GLN A 198 -2.12 17.48 25.94
N LEU A 199 -1.93 17.19 24.66
CA LEU A 199 -2.52 16.01 24.02
C LEU A 199 -1.98 14.70 24.60
N ILE A 200 -0.65 14.60 24.75
CA ILE A 200 0.03 13.44 25.34
C ILE A 200 -0.44 13.24 26.79
N LYS A 201 -0.49 14.32 27.59
CA LYS A 201 -1.01 14.28 28.97
C LYS A 201 -2.49 13.90 29.07
N LYS A 202 -3.29 14.10 28.01
CA LYS A 202 -4.72 13.77 27.98
C LYS A 202 -5.01 12.36 27.47
N ASN A 203 -4.09 11.74 26.72
CA ASN A 203 -4.29 10.44 26.10
C ASN A 203 -2.99 9.59 26.16
N PRO A 204 -2.43 9.34 27.36
CA PRO A 204 -1.08 8.78 27.52
C PRO A 204 -0.96 7.34 26.96
N ASP A 205 -2.04 6.57 26.96
CA ASP A 205 -2.06 5.17 26.55
C ASP A 205 -2.36 4.96 25.05
N LEU A 206 -2.44 6.04 24.25
CA LEU A 206 -2.60 5.95 22.79
C LEU A 206 -1.24 6.00 22.09
N PRO A 207 -0.89 5.01 21.25
CA PRO A 207 0.23 5.15 20.33
C PRO A 207 -0.14 6.20 19.26
N LEU A 208 0.62 7.28 19.19
CA LEU A 208 0.39 8.41 18.27
C LEU A 208 1.46 8.46 17.17
N VAL A 209 1.03 8.72 15.94
CA VAL A 209 1.88 9.12 14.81
C VAL A 209 1.39 10.44 14.24
N TRP A 210 2.29 11.22 13.64
CA TRP A 210 2.07 12.63 13.31
C TRP A 210 2.32 12.91 11.83
N ARG A 211 1.55 13.80 11.22
CA ARG A 211 1.78 14.27 9.83
C ARG A 211 1.64 15.80 9.77
N GLY A 212 2.65 16.45 9.20
CA GLY A 212 2.58 17.85 8.80
C GLY A 212 2.00 18.00 7.40
N GLN A 213 1.31 19.12 7.16
CA GLN A 213 0.85 19.56 5.86
C GLN A 213 1.06 21.08 5.81
N GLN A 214 1.80 21.59 4.82
CA GLN A 214 2.07 23.03 4.68
C GLN A 214 0.80 23.84 4.43
N ASN A 215 -0.26 23.22 3.90
CA ASN A 215 -1.56 23.85 3.69
C ASN A 215 -2.66 23.13 4.49
N ALA A 216 -3.50 23.92 5.18
CA ALA A 216 -4.56 23.43 6.05
C ALA A 216 -5.83 22.98 5.30
N GLU A 217 -5.99 23.38 4.04
CA GLU A 217 -7.09 23.01 3.16
C GLU A 217 -6.90 21.63 2.52
N TRP A 218 -5.73 21.00 2.65
CA TRP A 218 -5.46 19.66 2.11
C TRP A 218 -6.06 18.55 2.98
N GLY A 219 -6.80 17.63 2.34
CA GLY A 219 -7.27 16.39 2.99
C GLY A 219 -6.13 15.44 3.34
N LEU A 220 -6.38 14.52 4.29
CA LEU A 220 -5.47 13.41 4.64
C LEU A 220 -5.59 12.31 3.57
N GLN A 221 -5.04 12.55 2.39
CA GLN A 221 -5.13 11.67 1.22
C GLN A 221 -3.76 11.25 0.73
N SER A 222 -3.64 9.99 0.30
CA SER A 222 -2.43 9.47 -0.33
C SER A 222 -2.28 9.93 -1.79
N SER A 223 -1.07 9.82 -2.34
CA SER A 223 -0.75 10.29 -3.70
C SER A 223 -1.51 9.51 -4.78
N LEU A 224 -1.71 8.19 -4.60
CA LEU A 224 -2.56 7.40 -5.49
C LEU A 224 -4.03 7.77 -5.41
N TYR A 225 -4.55 8.01 -4.20
CA TYR A 225 -5.95 8.38 -4.03
C TYR A 225 -6.28 9.70 -4.74
N ARG A 226 -5.39 10.71 -4.63
CA ARG A 226 -5.52 11.98 -5.37
C ARG A 226 -5.44 11.79 -6.88
N LYS A 227 -4.52 10.95 -7.38
CA LYS A 227 -4.42 10.65 -8.82
C LYS A 227 -5.64 9.88 -9.36
N LEU A 228 -6.28 9.03 -8.56
CA LEU A 228 -7.55 8.40 -8.94
C LEU A 228 -8.76 9.36 -8.85
N GLN A 229 -8.76 10.32 -7.92
CA GLN A 229 -9.76 11.40 -7.91
C GLN A 229 -9.70 12.24 -9.20
N GLU A 230 -8.49 12.62 -9.63
CA GLU A 230 -8.25 13.29 -10.92
C GLU A 230 -8.78 12.46 -12.11
N GLN A 231 -8.42 11.17 -12.18
CA GLN A 231 -8.84 10.27 -13.26
C GLN A 231 -10.35 10.00 -13.29
N ASN A 232 -11.00 9.93 -12.13
CA ASN A 232 -12.44 9.77 -12.03
C ASN A 232 -13.21 11.07 -12.33
N GLY A 233 -12.53 12.22 -12.44
CA GLY A 233 -13.17 13.53 -12.62
C GLY A 233 -13.85 14.07 -11.36
N VAL A 234 -13.37 13.70 -10.16
CA VAL A 234 -13.87 14.25 -8.89
C VAL A 234 -13.56 15.73 -8.81
N ILE A 235 -14.60 16.55 -8.65
CA ILE A 235 -14.44 17.99 -8.43
C ILE A 235 -14.29 18.22 -6.93
N GLN A 236 -13.26 18.97 -6.53
CA GLN A 236 -13.03 19.29 -5.12
C GLN A 236 -14.14 20.21 -4.57
N PRO A 237 -14.44 20.17 -3.25
CA PRO A 237 -15.60 20.89 -2.71
C PRO A 237 -15.55 22.42 -2.93
N SER A 238 -14.34 22.99 -3.03
CA SER A 238 -14.10 24.40 -3.34
C SER A 238 -14.58 24.84 -4.73
N GLY A 239 -14.97 23.90 -5.61
CA GLY A 239 -15.58 24.17 -6.91
C GLY A 239 -17.12 24.21 -6.93
N ASP A 240 -17.80 24.09 -5.78
CA ASP A 240 -19.28 23.97 -5.65
C ASP A 240 -19.93 23.00 -6.67
N PRO A 241 -19.47 21.74 -6.77
CA PRO A 241 -19.97 20.82 -7.80
C PRO A 241 -21.36 20.28 -7.46
N LYS A 242 -22.27 20.41 -8.43
CA LYS A 242 -23.67 20.02 -8.29
C LYS A 242 -23.89 18.57 -8.67
N GLY A 243 -23.99 17.71 -7.67
CA GLY A 243 -24.33 16.30 -7.83
C GLY A 243 -23.26 15.35 -7.30
N GLU A 244 -23.47 14.06 -7.55
CA GLU A 244 -22.67 12.98 -6.99
C GLU A 244 -21.20 12.98 -7.45
N GLN A 245 -20.28 12.76 -6.51
CA GLN A 245 -18.84 12.76 -6.78
C GLN A 245 -18.26 11.33 -6.84
N PRO A 246 -17.55 10.95 -7.92
CA PRO A 246 -17.09 9.58 -8.16
C PRO A 246 -15.78 9.24 -7.43
N PHE A 247 -15.81 9.20 -6.10
CA PHE A 247 -14.61 8.94 -5.30
C PHE A 247 -13.97 7.56 -5.55
N PRO A 248 -12.63 7.43 -5.45
CA PRO A 248 -11.96 6.16 -5.65
C PRO A 248 -12.41 5.08 -4.66
N THR A 249 -12.70 3.89 -5.18
CA THR A 249 -13.04 2.72 -4.36
C THR A 249 -11.81 1.92 -3.97
N GLU A 250 -11.92 1.06 -2.95
CA GLU A 250 -10.81 0.15 -2.57
C GLU A 250 -10.39 -0.75 -3.74
N THR A 251 -11.34 -1.21 -4.56
CA THR A 251 -11.06 -2.02 -5.77
C THR A 251 -10.30 -1.21 -6.84
N GLN A 252 -10.62 0.08 -7.03
CA GLN A 252 -9.84 0.94 -7.92
C GLN A 252 -8.42 1.16 -7.39
N MET A 253 -8.25 1.36 -6.08
CA MET A 253 -6.93 1.45 -5.44
C MET A 253 -6.14 0.15 -5.62
N GLN A 254 -6.72 -1.01 -5.32
CA GLN A 254 -6.10 -2.33 -5.51
C GLN A 254 -5.70 -2.55 -6.97
N HIS A 255 -6.58 -2.30 -7.94
CA HIS A 255 -6.26 -2.45 -9.37
C HIS A 255 -5.12 -1.51 -9.82
N ALA A 256 -5.10 -0.25 -9.39
CA ALA A 256 -4.04 0.68 -9.75
C ALA A 256 -2.69 0.31 -9.10
N GLU A 257 -2.69 -0.16 -7.85
CA GLU A 257 -1.50 -0.71 -7.18
C GLU A 257 -0.98 -1.96 -7.88
N ALA A 258 -1.86 -2.89 -8.27
CA ALA A 258 -1.48 -4.10 -8.97
C ALA A 258 -0.79 -3.76 -10.29
N ARG A 259 -1.38 -2.84 -11.09
CA ARG A 259 -0.76 -2.36 -12.34
C ARG A 259 0.59 -1.65 -12.12
N LEU A 260 0.71 -0.84 -11.06
CA LEU A 260 1.96 -0.17 -10.72
C LEU A 260 3.06 -1.19 -10.37
N ILE A 261 2.72 -2.22 -9.58
CA ILE A 261 3.63 -3.28 -9.15
C ILE A 261 4.01 -4.20 -10.31
N GLU A 262 3.05 -4.67 -11.12
CA GLU A 262 3.28 -5.43 -12.36
C GLU A 262 4.27 -4.67 -13.26
N TYR A 263 3.96 -3.42 -13.60
CA TYR A 263 4.77 -2.62 -14.51
C TYR A 263 6.19 -2.38 -13.97
N ALA A 264 6.33 -2.09 -12.67
CA ALA A 264 7.62 -1.91 -12.00
C ALA A 264 8.46 -3.20 -11.98
N ARG A 265 7.84 -4.36 -11.76
CA ARG A 265 8.53 -5.65 -11.77
C ARG A 265 9.00 -6.02 -13.18
N ASP A 266 8.07 -6.05 -14.13
CA ASP A 266 8.30 -6.55 -15.49
C ASP A 266 9.24 -5.66 -16.32
N ASN A 267 9.18 -4.33 -16.14
CA ASN A 267 9.91 -3.37 -16.99
C ASN A 267 11.15 -2.77 -16.30
N TRP A 268 11.20 -2.76 -14.95
CA TRP A 268 12.28 -2.12 -14.19
C TRP A 268 13.12 -3.07 -13.33
N ARG A 269 12.87 -4.40 -13.42
CA ARG A 269 13.66 -5.46 -12.74
C ARG A 269 13.60 -5.35 -11.21
N LEU A 270 12.40 -5.12 -10.68
CA LEU A 270 12.11 -4.96 -9.25
C LEU A 270 11.29 -6.15 -8.67
N ASP A 271 11.40 -7.31 -9.31
CA ASP A 271 10.65 -8.55 -9.04
C ASP A 271 11.06 -9.29 -7.76
N GLU A 272 12.33 -9.21 -7.36
CA GLU A 272 12.82 -9.81 -6.10
C GLU A 272 12.35 -9.04 -4.84
N MET A 273 11.84 -7.81 -4.98
CA MET A 273 11.52 -6.94 -3.85
C MET A 273 10.12 -7.17 -3.28
N HIS A 274 9.98 -7.26 -1.96
CA HIS A 274 8.68 -7.43 -1.30
C HIS A 274 7.71 -6.29 -1.68
N SER A 275 6.45 -6.63 -1.99
CA SER A 275 5.46 -5.69 -2.56
C SER A 275 5.30 -4.38 -1.78
N LEU A 276 5.21 -4.45 -0.44
CA LEU A 276 5.17 -3.26 0.44
C LEU A 276 6.47 -2.43 0.40
N GLU A 277 7.63 -3.05 0.24
CA GLU A 277 8.93 -2.35 0.14
C GLU A 277 9.06 -1.64 -1.20
N LEU A 278 8.65 -2.31 -2.28
CA LEU A 278 8.56 -1.77 -3.62
C LEU A 278 7.68 -0.50 -3.65
N LEU A 279 6.49 -0.53 -3.04
CA LEU A 279 5.64 0.66 -2.93
C LEU A 279 6.33 1.81 -2.18
N ALA A 280 7.06 1.55 -1.09
CA ALA A 280 7.77 2.61 -0.38
C ALA A 280 8.93 3.22 -1.19
N ARG A 281 9.73 2.41 -1.89
CA ARG A 281 10.79 2.94 -2.76
C ARG A 281 10.21 3.70 -3.95
N LEU A 282 9.12 3.22 -4.54
CA LEU A 282 8.38 3.94 -5.58
C LEU A 282 7.87 5.30 -5.05
N GLN A 283 7.33 5.36 -3.83
CA GLN A 283 6.92 6.62 -3.19
C GLN A 283 8.11 7.56 -2.91
N HIS A 284 9.26 7.05 -2.46
CA HIS A 284 10.47 7.85 -2.24
C HIS A 284 10.90 8.62 -3.50
N TYR A 285 10.77 7.97 -4.67
CA TYR A 285 11.07 8.55 -5.99
C TYR A 285 9.83 9.16 -6.69
N GLY A 286 8.78 9.51 -5.92
CA GLY A 286 7.67 10.35 -6.39
C GLY A 286 6.51 9.63 -7.09
N ALA A 287 6.50 8.30 -7.16
CA ALA A 287 5.38 7.57 -7.74
C ALA A 287 4.12 7.64 -6.83
N PRO A 288 2.91 7.67 -7.41
CA PRO A 288 1.67 7.69 -6.64
C PRO A 288 1.37 6.32 -6.01
N THR A 289 1.30 6.24 -4.68
CA THR A 289 0.94 5.00 -3.94
C THR A 289 -0.10 5.29 -2.85
N ARG A 290 -0.65 4.26 -2.18
CA ARG A 290 -1.58 4.46 -1.07
C ARG A 290 -0.94 4.90 0.24
N LEU A 291 0.38 4.80 0.36
CA LEU A 291 1.08 4.92 1.63
C LEU A 291 0.95 6.34 2.19
N LEU A 292 0.47 6.46 3.43
CA LEU A 292 0.40 7.75 4.13
C LEU A 292 1.65 7.92 5.00
N ASP A 293 2.56 8.79 4.56
CA ASP A 293 3.74 9.19 5.33
C ASP A 293 3.33 9.79 6.68
N VAL A 294 3.95 9.32 7.75
CA VAL A 294 3.85 9.88 9.09
C VAL A 294 5.23 9.82 9.74
N THR A 295 5.45 10.64 10.77
CA THR A 295 6.61 10.53 11.64
C THR A 295 6.19 10.18 13.07
N ARG A 296 7.09 9.53 13.79
CA ARG A 296 6.92 9.23 15.22
C ARG A 296 7.31 10.41 16.12
N ASN A 297 7.78 11.52 15.55
CA ASN A 297 8.24 12.71 16.25
C ASN A 297 7.33 13.92 15.94
N PRO A 298 6.64 14.53 16.94
CA PRO A 298 5.76 15.67 16.70
C PRO A 298 6.49 16.89 16.13
N TYR A 299 7.76 17.10 16.46
CA TYR A 299 8.53 18.25 16.00
C TYR A 299 8.99 18.12 14.54
N VAL A 300 9.22 16.90 14.05
CA VAL A 300 9.46 16.67 12.61
C VAL A 300 8.15 16.86 11.82
N ALA A 301 7.00 16.47 12.37
CA ALA A 301 5.71 16.78 11.75
C ALA A 301 5.40 18.28 11.76
N ALA A 302 5.79 19.01 12.81
CA ALA A 302 5.71 20.46 12.83
C ALA A 302 6.68 21.10 11.82
N TRP A 303 7.88 20.55 11.64
CA TRP A 303 8.82 20.99 10.60
C TRP A 303 8.19 20.85 9.21
N PHE A 304 7.65 19.68 8.83
CA PHE A 304 6.93 19.50 7.56
C PHE A 304 5.65 20.34 7.41
N ALA A 305 5.09 20.87 8.50
CA ALA A 305 3.98 21.81 8.43
C ALA A 305 4.44 23.26 8.21
N CYS A 306 5.71 23.57 8.50
CA CYS A 306 6.30 24.91 8.41
C CYS A 306 7.51 24.95 7.46
N GLU A 307 7.72 23.92 6.63
CA GLU A 307 8.79 23.84 5.65
C GLU A 307 8.64 24.95 4.61
N ALA A 308 9.74 25.64 4.32
CA ALA A 308 9.75 26.83 3.47
C ALA A 308 9.37 26.48 2.03
N ASP A 309 8.30 27.10 1.55
CA ASP A 309 7.77 26.95 0.20
C ASP A 309 7.07 28.26 -0.18
N PRO A 310 7.54 29.01 -1.21
CA PRO A 310 6.94 30.28 -1.60
C PRO A 310 5.46 30.22 -1.95
N ASP A 311 4.96 29.08 -2.43
CA ASP A 311 3.55 28.89 -2.79
C ASP A 311 2.69 28.55 -1.57
N GLN A 312 3.28 28.22 -0.41
CA GLN A 312 2.56 27.78 0.79
C GLN A 312 2.86 28.60 2.05
N ASP A 313 3.93 29.39 2.15
CA ASP A 313 4.34 30.03 3.42
C ASP A 313 3.30 31.04 3.96
N GLU A 314 2.54 31.70 3.09
CA GLU A 314 1.43 32.62 3.47
C GLU A 314 0.10 31.91 3.79
N GLU A 315 -0.01 30.60 3.53
CA GLU A 315 -1.19 29.79 3.84
C GLU A 315 -1.12 29.24 5.27
N ASP A 316 -2.26 29.00 5.91
CA ASP A 316 -2.29 28.26 7.19
C ASP A 316 -1.89 26.79 6.97
N ALA A 317 -1.18 26.18 7.92
CA ALA A 317 -0.74 24.79 7.88
C ALA A 317 -1.55 23.88 8.82
N ARG A 318 -1.47 22.55 8.64
CA ARG A 318 -2.16 21.58 9.49
C ARG A 318 -1.23 20.50 10.04
N LEU A 319 -1.33 20.28 11.34
CA LEU A 319 -0.66 19.19 12.06
C LEU A 319 -1.72 18.15 12.45
N LEU A 320 -1.66 16.99 11.83
CA LEU A 320 -2.54 15.85 12.12
C LEU A 320 -1.86 14.85 13.05
N VAL A 321 -2.63 14.28 13.97
CA VAL A 321 -2.18 13.24 14.89
C VAL A 321 -3.14 12.06 14.81
N LEU A 322 -2.60 10.88 14.50
CA LEU A 322 -3.36 9.65 14.33
C LEU A 322 -3.02 8.71 15.47
N ALA A 323 -4.02 8.34 16.28
CA ALA A 323 -3.90 7.16 17.13
C ALA A 323 -3.90 5.91 16.24
N THR A 324 -3.08 4.91 16.57
CA THR A 324 -3.00 3.68 15.74
C THR A 324 -4.15 2.70 16.01
N ARG A 325 -4.73 2.76 17.21
CA ARG A 325 -5.82 1.89 17.69
C ARG A 325 -6.92 2.69 18.41
N PRO A 326 -8.14 2.13 18.58
CA PRO A 326 -9.19 2.71 19.41
C PRO A 326 -8.79 2.91 20.87
N ILE A 327 -9.63 3.71 21.54
CA ILE A 327 -9.78 3.70 22.99
C ILE A 327 -10.72 2.52 23.33
N PRO A 328 -10.34 1.60 24.22
CA PRO A 328 -11.18 0.47 24.59
C PRO A 328 -12.52 0.91 25.19
N LYS A 329 -13.56 0.11 24.92
CA LYS A 329 -14.78 0.10 25.74
C LYS A 329 -14.48 -0.61 27.07
N LYS A 330 -15.33 -0.39 28.07
CA LYS A 330 -15.20 -1.05 29.37
C LYS A 330 -15.41 -2.56 29.21
N GLY A 331 -14.38 -3.35 29.53
CA GLY A 331 -14.32 -4.80 29.29
C GLY A 331 -13.54 -5.20 28.02
N GLU A 332 -12.99 -4.25 27.26
CA GLU A 332 -12.14 -4.51 26.08
C GLU A 332 -10.69 -4.02 26.27
N GLU A 333 -10.31 -3.56 27.47
CA GLU A 333 -9.03 -2.90 27.74
C GLU A 333 -7.81 -3.75 27.38
N GLU A 334 -7.77 -5.01 27.85
CA GLU A 334 -6.68 -5.96 27.61
C GLU A 334 -6.49 -6.22 26.11
N ARG A 335 -7.55 -6.69 25.45
CA ARG A 335 -7.67 -6.97 24.00
C ARG A 335 -7.15 -5.85 23.10
N VAL A 336 -7.45 -4.59 23.46
CA VAL A 336 -7.02 -3.40 22.71
C VAL A 336 -5.61 -2.96 23.11
N SER A 337 -5.18 -3.17 24.36
CA SER A 337 -3.83 -2.84 24.82
C SER A 337 -2.75 -3.76 24.21
N GLU A 338 -3.04 -5.05 24.05
CA GLU A 338 -2.15 -6.05 23.42
C GLU A 338 -2.09 -5.93 21.89
N ALA A 339 -2.95 -5.11 21.28
CA ALA A 339 -3.08 -5.01 19.84
C ALA A 339 -1.89 -4.26 19.22
N ASP A 340 -0.82 -5.00 18.88
CA ASP A 340 0.28 -4.42 18.13
C ASP A 340 -0.19 -3.97 16.74
N THR A 341 -0.15 -2.65 16.54
CA THR A 341 -0.42 -2.00 15.27
C THR A 341 0.84 -1.86 14.41
N ARG A 342 2.03 -2.16 14.96
CA ARG A 342 3.29 -2.11 14.22
C ARG A 342 3.39 -3.30 13.29
N VAL A 343 3.58 -3.01 12.01
CA VAL A 343 3.89 -4.05 11.01
C VAL A 343 5.39 -4.30 10.96
N LYS A 344 5.79 -5.56 10.86
CA LYS A 344 7.16 -5.98 10.48
C LYS A 344 7.05 -6.76 9.17
N ILE A 345 7.96 -6.51 8.23
CA ILE A 345 7.93 -7.14 6.90
C ILE A 345 8.22 -8.65 6.94
N SER A 346 8.88 -9.14 7.98
CA SER A 346 9.04 -10.57 8.29
C SER A 346 7.72 -11.30 8.56
N ASP A 347 6.77 -10.57 9.15
CA ASP A 347 5.52 -11.12 9.68
C ASP A 347 4.42 -11.05 8.61
N LEU A 348 4.70 -10.37 7.48
CA LEU A 348 3.83 -10.27 6.31
C LEU A 348 4.00 -11.46 5.33
N PRO A 349 2.95 -11.77 4.56
CA PRO A 349 3.02 -12.73 3.48
C PRO A 349 3.91 -12.21 2.34
N GLN A 350 4.86 -13.03 1.88
CA GLN A 350 5.75 -12.74 0.75
C GLN A 350 5.06 -13.00 -0.59
N THR A 351 3.98 -12.26 -0.84
CA THR A 351 3.15 -12.36 -2.04
C THR A 351 3.53 -11.29 -3.07
N ALA A 352 3.28 -11.58 -4.35
CA ALA A 352 3.54 -10.66 -5.46
C ALA A 352 2.78 -9.33 -5.32
N LEU A 353 1.58 -9.37 -4.75
CA LEU A 353 0.77 -8.22 -4.37
C LEU A 353 0.79 -8.02 -2.83
N PRO A 354 0.50 -6.81 -2.33
CA PRO A 354 0.39 -6.56 -0.89
C PRO A 354 -0.74 -7.36 -0.23
N PHE A 355 -0.61 -7.65 1.07
CA PHE A 355 -1.57 -8.50 1.80
C PHE A 355 -3.03 -8.01 1.72
N TRP A 356 -3.26 -6.71 1.53
CA TRP A 356 -4.60 -6.13 1.46
C TRP A 356 -5.30 -6.33 0.11
N HIS A 357 -4.62 -6.91 -0.89
CA HIS A 357 -5.25 -7.33 -2.15
C HIS A 357 -6.04 -8.65 -2.00
N TYR A 358 -5.88 -9.33 -0.87
CA TYR A 358 -6.62 -10.55 -0.52
C TYR A 358 -7.88 -10.28 0.33
N PHE A 359 -8.28 -9.02 0.50
CA PHE A 359 -9.53 -8.63 1.16
C PHE A 359 -10.43 -7.94 0.13
N VAL A 360 -11.43 -8.67 -0.38
CA VAL A 360 -12.28 -8.24 -1.49
C VAL A 360 -13.66 -7.80 -0.98
N SER A 361 -14.26 -8.55 -0.05
CA SER A 361 -15.56 -8.21 0.54
C SER A 361 -15.44 -7.25 1.73
N PRO A 362 -16.51 -6.50 2.08
CA PRO A 362 -16.55 -5.73 3.32
C PRO A 362 -16.33 -6.59 4.58
N GLU A 363 -16.78 -7.85 4.58
CA GLU A 363 -16.58 -8.81 5.67
C GLU A 363 -15.11 -9.22 5.84
N GLU A 364 -14.44 -9.66 4.77
CA GLU A 364 -13.01 -10.02 4.78
C GLU A 364 -12.16 -8.83 5.26
N ARG A 365 -12.53 -7.63 4.77
CA ARG A 365 -11.91 -6.37 5.17
C ARG A 365 -12.21 -6.03 6.63
N GLN A 366 -13.44 -6.24 7.13
CA GLN A 366 -13.81 -6.01 8.52
C GLN A 366 -12.98 -6.91 9.45
N LEU A 367 -12.91 -8.22 9.15
CA LEU A 367 -12.10 -9.19 9.90
C LEU A 367 -10.62 -8.79 9.95
N ALA A 368 -10.09 -8.24 8.86
CA ALA A 368 -8.74 -7.69 8.77
C ALA A 368 -8.59 -6.22 9.27
N ASP A 369 -9.65 -5.58 9.75
CA ASP A 369 -9.76 -4.14 10.04
C ASP A 369 -9.47 -3.17 8.84
N TRP A 370 -9.39 -3.66 7.60
CA TRP A 370 -8.93 -2.91 6.42
C TRP A 370 -9.93 -1.88 5.88
N GLY A 371 -9.69 -0.60 6.18
CA GLY A 371 -10.59 0.52 5.89
C GLY A 371 -11.73 0.65 6.90
N THR A 372 -11.59 0.01 8.06
CA THR A 372 -12.47 0.21 9.22
C THR A 372 -12.06 1.42 10.06
N GLY A 373 -10.82 1.91 9.91
CA GLY A 373 -10.26 2.96 10.77
C GLY A 373 -9.96 2.52 12.21
N ALA A 374 -10.17 1.25 12.57
CA ALA A 374 -9.91 0.74 13.91
C ALA A 374 -8.43 0.42 14.13
N LYS A 375 -7.81 -0.37 13.25
CA LYS A 375 -6.42 -0.85 13.37
C LYS A 375 -5.55 -0.26 12.27
N ARG A 376 -5.23 1.03 12.41
CA ARG A 376 -4.31 1.75 11.50
C ARG A 376 -2.91 1.17 11.66
N ARG A 377 -2.52 0.31 10.72
CA ARG A 377 -1.24 -0.40 10.76
C ARG A 377 -0.11 0.59 10.49
N VAL A 378 0.95 0.56 11.29
CA VAL A 378 2.11 1.44 11.13
C VAL A 378 3.34 0.60 10.78
N TRP A 379 3.82 0.70 9.55
CA TRP A 379 5.07 0.10 9.15
C TRP A 379 6.20 1.13 9.25
N VAL A 380 7.30 0.78 9.90
CA VAL A 380 8.56 1.53 9.82
C VAL A 380 9.48 0.74 8.89
N PRO A 381 9.86 1.29 7.72
CA PRO A 381 10.80 0.65 6.81
C PRO A 381 12.16 0.39 7.44
N SER A 382 12.91 -0.55 6.88
CA SER A 382 14.33 -0.73 7.17
C SER A 382 15.10 0.53 6.74
N ALA A 383 16.15 0.90 7.47
CA ALA A 383 16.98 2.08 7.18
C ALA A 383 17.95 1.87 5.99
N TYR A 384 17.47 1.32 4.87
CA TYR A 384 18.21 1.29 3.60
C TYR A 384 18.27 2.69 2.95
N GLU A 385 17.43 3.63 3.40
CA GLU A 385 17.47 5.05 3.06
C GLU A 385 17.73 5.90 4.31
N SER A 386 18.68 6.85 4.23
CA SER A 386 18.99 7.81 5.30
C SER A 386 17.81 8.73 5.62
N ARG A 387 17.04 9.13 4.59
CA ARG A 387 15.84 9.97 4.69
C ARG A 387 14.83 9.44 5.72
N ILE A 388 14.41 8.18 5.58
CA ILE A 388 13.40 7.56 6.46
C ILE A 388 13.87 7.56 7.92
N ALA A 389 15.16 7.27 8.16
CA ALA A 389 15.74 7.26 9.49
C ALA A 389 15.77 8.65 10.13
N ALA A 390 16.26 9.67 9.40
CA ALA A 390 16.36 11.04 9.89
C ALA A 390 14.99 11.65 10.23
N GLN A 391 14.01 11.45 9.34
CA GLN A 391 12.63 11.93 9.51
C GLN A 391 11.86 11.18 10.62
N ASN A 392 12.43 10.14 11.23
CA ASN A 392 11.72 9.21 12.13
C ASN A 392 10.45 8.62 11.45
N GLY A 393 10.57 8.36 10.15
CA GLY A 393 9.47 8.10 9.24
C GLY A 393 8.83 6.72 9.42
N ALA A 394 7.55 6.65 9.06
CA ALA A 394 6.74 5.45 8.99
C ALA A 394 5.61 5.65 7.96
N PHE A 395 4.95 4.56 7.57
CA PHE A 395 3.75 4.59 6.75
C PHE A 395 2.55 4.07 7.53
N VAL A 396 1.44 4.82 7.49
CA VAL A 396 0.12 4.30 7.88
C VAL A 396 -0.45 3.51 6.70
N LEU A 397 -0.87 2.28 6.98
CA LEU A 397 -1.52 1.35 6.07
C LEU A 397 -2.97 1.15 6.54
N ASP A 398 -3.93 1.58 5.73
CA ASP A 398 -5.36 1.34 5.91
C ASP A 398 -6.07 1.37 4.54
N GLY A 399 -7.30 0.88 4.48
CA GLY A 399 -8.13 0.86 3.27
C GLY A 399 -8.97 2.12 3.09
N VAL A 400 -9.55 2.30 1.90
CA VAL A 400 -10.58 3.30 1.64
C VAL A 400 -11.78 3.05 2.58
N PRO A 401 -12.31 4.06 3.30
CA PRO A 401 -13.37 3.91 4.28
C PRO A 401 -14.57 3.03 3.86
N ILE A 402 -14.93 2.04 4.68
CA ILE A 402 -16.19 1.26 4.54
C ILE A 402 -17.36 2.11 5.07
N VAL A 403 -17.83 3.06 4.25
CA VAL A 403 -18.90 4.01 4.61
C VAL A 403 -20.28 3.40 4.39
N ASN A 404 -21.16 3.54 5.37
CA ASN A 404 -22.58 3.20 5.30
C ASN A 404 -23.39 4.03 6.31
N SER A 405 -24.71 3.83 6.34
CA SER A 405 -25.62 4.59 7.22
C SER A 405 -25.44 4.33 8.73
N LYS A 406 -24.69 3.29 9.14
CA LYS A 406 -24.31 3.01 10.54
C LYS A 406 -23.02 3.74 10.92
N THR A 407 -21.98 3.66 10.08
CA THR A 407 -20.68 4.30 10.34
C THR A 407 -20.75 5.82 10.25
N ALA A 408 -21.48 6.37 9.27
CA ALA A 408 -21.69 7.81 9.10
C ALA A 408 -22.16 8.51 10.40
N ARG A 409 -22.95 7.84 11.25
CA ARG A 409 -23.44 8.37 12.53
C ARG A 409 -22.33 8.69 13.55
N SER A 410 -21.11 8.19 13.34
CA SER A 410 -19.94 8.53 14.15
C SER A 410 -19.31 9.88 13.75
N PHE A 411 -19.65 10.37 12.56
CA PHE A 411 -19.09 11.56 11.92
C PHE A 411 -20.09 12.72 11.95
N LEU A 412 -20.54 13.05 13.16
CA LEU A 412 -21.31 14.27 13.40
C LEU A 412 -20.66 15.46 12.68
N ARG A 413 -21.48 16.31 12.08
CA ARG A 413 -21.13 17.62 11.50
C ARG A 413 -21.35 18.69 12.57
N GLY A 414 -22.61 19.01 12.87
CA GLY A 414 -23.01 19.99 13.88
C GLY A 414 -23.50 19.40 15.21
N ALA A 415 -23.97 20.29 16.10
CA ALA A 415 -24.63 19.90 17.35
C ALA A 415 -26.08 19.40 17.16
N ALA A 416 -26.67 19.62 15.99
CA ALA A 416 -28.06 19.26 15.67
C ALA A 416 -28.29 17.75 15.42
N GLY A 417 -27.25 16.91 15.54
CA GLY A 417 -27.34 15.47 15.24
C GLY A 417 -27.17 15.12 13.76
N GLU A 418 -26.75 16.08 12.95
CA GLU A 418 -26.41 15.92 11.53
C GLU A 418 -25.03 15.29 11.37
N TYR A 419 -24.80 14.62 10.23
CA TYR A 419 -23.56 13.89 9.93
C TYR A 419 -22.98 14.32 8.59
N TRP A 420 -21.66 14.22 8.46
CA TRP A 420 -20.97 14.35 7.18
C TRP A 420 -21.39 13.23 6.22
N SER A 421 -21.57 13.56 4.94
CA SER A 421 -21.90 12.60 3.89
C SER A 421 -20.72 11.69 3.55
N LYS A 422 -20.96 10.61 2.80
CA LYS A 422 -19.90 9.77 2.23
C LYS A 422 -18.93 10.60 1.36
N ALA A 423 -19.43 11.58 0.60
CA ALA A 423 -18.61 12.45 -0.23
C ALA A 423 -17.69 13.35 0.61
N ASP A 424 -18.22 13.96 1.66
CA ASP A 424 -17.45 14.85 2.54
C ASP A 424 -16.30 14.09 3.23
N LEU A 425 -16.58 12.88 3.73
CA LEU A 425 -15.57 12.02 4.36
C LEU A 425 -14.44 11.62 3.40
N LEU A 426 -14.77 11.31 2.15
CA LEU A 426 -13.82 10.88 1.12
C LEU A 426 -13.04 12.07 0.50
N ALA A 427 -13.61 13.28 0.49
CA ALA A 427 -12.88 14.51 0.22
C ALA A 427 -11.91 14.89 1.35
N SER A 428 -12.24 14.61 2.62
CA SER A 428 -11.33 14.92 3.74
C SER A 428 -10.25 13.89 4.00
N SER A 429 -10.44 12.59 3.68
CA SER A 429 -9.38 11.60 3.83
C SER A 429 -9.56 10.32 3.00
N SER A 430 -8.45 9.74 2.57
CA SER A 430 -8.40 8.41 1.95
C SER A 430 -8.44 7.25 2.97
N ILE A 431 -8.49 7.56 4.27
CA ILE A 431 -8.64 6.60 5.39
C ILE A 431 -9.65 7.16 6.41
N TYR A 432 -10.11 6.36 7.37
CA TYR A 432 -11.05 6.88 8.38
C TYR A 432 -10.36 7.80 9.39
N ALA A 433 -10.63 9.10 9.33
CA ALA A 433 -9.99 10.15 10.14
C ALA A 433 -10.89 10.71 11.27
N LYS A 434 -11.39 9.86 12.17
CA LYS A 434 -12.40 10.27 13.18
C LYS A 434 -11.88 11.32 14.18
N THR A 435 -12.32 12.56 14.03
CA THR A 435 -11.86 13.72 14.82
C THR A 435 -12.31 13.71 16.29
N TYR A 436 -11.41 14.17 17.16
CA TYR A 436 -11.64 14.52 18.57
C TYR A 436 -10.85 15.79 18.93
N HIS A 437 -11.50 16.75 19.60
CA HIS A 437 -10.88 18.01 20.04
C HIS A 437 -9.68 17.83 21.01
N PRO A 438 -8.42 18.20 20.64
CA PRO A 438 -7.18 17.87 21.35
C PRO A 438 -7.12 18.20 22.85
N LYS A 439 -7.77 19.28 23.30
CA LYS A 439 -7.75 19.70 24.72
C LYS A 439 -8.58 18.79 25.65
N ARG A 440 -9.37 17.85 25.08
CA ARG A 440 -10.26 16.92 25.79
C ARG A 440 -9.63 15.51 25.83
N VAL A 441 -10.01 14.71 26.82
CA VAL A 441 -9.74 13.26 26.80
C VAL A 441 -10.66 12.65 25.75
N ALA A 442 -10.11 11.93 24.77
CA ALA A 442 -10.93 11.22 23.79
C ALA A 442 -11.68 10.04 24.45
N LYS A 443 -12.67 9.49 23.76
CA LYS A 443 -13.56 8.43 24.31
C LYS A 443 -13.77 7.32 23.30
N SER A 444 -14.02 6.10 23.77
CA SER A 444 -14.51 5.01 22.94
C SER A 444 -15.77 5.40 22.16
N ASN A 445 -15.94 4.82 20.97
CA ASN A 445 -17.06 5.08 20.06
C ASN A 445 -17.65 3.75 19.57
N GLY A 446 -18.83 3.80 18.93
CA GLY A 446 -19.57 2.60 18.50
C GLY A 446 -18.75 1.63 17.62
N PRO A 447 -18.23 2.07 16.46
CA PRO A 447 -17.49 1.20 15.54
C PRO A 447 -16.06 0.82 15.98
N ASN A 448 -15.56 1.32 17.13
CA ASN A 448 -14.15 1.24 17.54
C ASN A 448 -13.17 1.94 16.56
N LEU A 449 -13.54 3.11 16.03
CA LEU A 449 -12.66 3.98 15.24
C LEU A 449 -11.50 4.51 16.10
N ALA A 450 -10.28 4.50 15.56
CA ALA A 450 -9.11 5.12 16.20
C ALA A 450 -9.21 6.66 16.17
N PRO A 451 -8.92 7.37 17.29
CA PRO A 451 -8.93 8.82 17.31
C PRO A 451 -8.00 9.49 16.29
N THR A 452 -8.44 10.62 15.76
CA THR A 452 -7.64 11.62 15.05
C THR A 452 -7.75 12.95 15.79
N PHE A 453 -6.63 13.62 15.96
CA PHE A 453 -6.53 14.98 16.50
C PHE A 453 -5.94 15.88 15.41
N THR A 454 -6.29 17.16 15.44
CA THR A 454 -5.90 18.12 14.39
C THR A 454 -5.62 19.49 15.01
N TYR A 455 -4.63 20.18 14.45
CA TYR A 455 -4.27 21.55 14.78
C TYR A 455 -4.09 22.33 13.50
N ARG A 456 -4.46 23.61 13.51
CA ARG A 456 -4.10 24.55 12.45
C ARG A 456 -3.01 25.48 12.97
N ILE A 457 -1.86 25.47 12.31
CA ILE A 457 -0.75 26.37 12.59
C ILE A 457 -0.96 27.58 11.68
N THR A 458 -1.02 28.79 12.23
CA THR A 458 -1.27 29.97 11.38
C THR A 458 -0.06 30.28 10.51
N ALA A 459 -0.28 30.86 9.33
CA ALA A 459 0.79 31.26 8.42
C ALA A 459 1.89 32.08 9.12
N GLN A 460 1.48 33.05 9.94
CA GLN A 460 2.38 33.95 10.68
C GLN A 460 3.24 33.22 11.72
N ALA A 461 2.85 32.03 12.16
CA ALA A 461 3.60 31.21 13.11
C ALA A 461 4.65 30.31 12.43
N LYS A 462 4.57 30.09 11.11
CA LYS A 462 5.46 29.16 10.38
C LYS A 462 6.93 29.54 10.52
N ALA A 463 7.26 30.81 10.29
CA ALA A 463 8.64 31.29 10.39
C ALA A 463 9.22 31.11 11.81
N GLU A 464 8.49 31.51 12.86
CA GLU A 464 8.93 31.32 14.26
C GLU A 464 9.17 29.84 14.58
N ILE A 465 8.24 28.97 14.16
CA ILE A 465 8.34 27.53 14.40
C ILE A 465 9.52 26.91 13.63
N ARG A 466 9.70 27.29 12.36
CA ARG A 466 10.82 26.86 11.50
C ARG A 466 12.17 27.29 12.08
N ASP A 467 12.33 28.58 12.41
CA ASP A 467 13.57 29.15 12.96
C ASP A 467 13.98 28.49 14.28
N VAL A 468 13.01 28.16 15.15
CA VAL A 468 13.30 27.48 16.42
C VAL A 468 13.60 25.99 16.22
N LEU A 469 12.91 25.30 15.30
CA LEU A 469 13.21 23.91 14.96
C LEU A 469 14.59 23.75 14.33
N GLU A 470 15.00 24.67 13.45
CA GLU A 470 16.37 24.69 12.93
C GLU A 470 17.38 25.05 14.04
N SER A 471 17.24 26.22 14.67
CA SER A 471 18.27 26.75 15.58
C SER A 471 18.36 26.07 16.96
N ARG A 472 17.43 25.17 17.32
CA ARG A 472 17.43 24.44 18.60
C ARG A 472 17.34 22.92 18.47
N PHE A 473 16.75 22.39 17.40
CA PHE A 473 16.63 20.94 17.17
C PHE A 473 17.46 20.45 15.97
N GLY A 474 18.03 21.37 15.18
CA GLY A 474 18.83 21.06 14.00
C GLY A 474 18.02 20.54 12.83
N TYR A 475 16.72 20.87 12.74
CA TYR A 475 15.85 20.42 11.65
C TYR A 475 15.85 21.44 10.51
N ASN A 476 16.41 21.05 9.38
CA ASN A 476 16.51 21.83 8.16
C ASN A 476 16.57 20.90 6.94
N PHE A 477 16.63 21.47 5.74
CA PHE A 477 16.49 20.68 4.52
C PHE A 477 17.53 19.54 4.41
N SER A 478 18.81 19.83 4.66
CA SER A 478 19.88 18.84 4.51
C SER A 478 19.89 17.74 5.60
N THR A 479 19.28 18.01 6.77
CA THR A 479 19.10 17.00 7.82
C THR A 479 17.81 16.18 7.65
N MET A 480 16.75 16.76 7.06
CA MET A 480 15.50 16.06 6.77
C MET A 480 15.54 15.29 5.43
N TYR A 481 16.35 15.72 4.46
CA TYR A 481 16.59 15.05 3.18
C TYR A 481 18.10 14.74 2.96
N PRO A 482 18.74 13.93 3.83
CA PRO A 482 20.18 13.64 3.82
C PRO A 482 20.59 12.59 2.76
N ASP A 483 19.85 12.49 1.66
CA ASP A 483 20.10 11.58 0.54
C ASP A 483 20.49 12.36 -0.72
N ILE A 484 21.02 11.67 -1.73
CA ILE A 484 21.54 12.31 -2.94
C ILE A 484 20.45 13.00 -3.78
N SER A 485 19.20 12.53 -3.71
CA SER A 485 18.08 13.19 -4.39
C SER A 485 17.60 14.44 -3.65
N GLY A 486 17.66 14.43 -2.32
CA GLY A 486 17.51 15.63 -1.49
C GLY A 486 18.58 16.69 -1.80
N ALA A 487 19.85 16.30 -1.72
CA ALA A 487 20.96 17.20 -2.05
C ALA A 487 20.87 17.75 -3.49
N GLY A 488 20.54 16.90 -4.47
CA GLY A 488 20.34 17.32 -5.86
C GLY A 488 19.18 18.29 -6.05
N ARG A 489 18.05 18.11 -5.34
CA ARG A 489 16.93 19.05 -5.31
C ARG A 489 17.37 20.41 -4.74
N TYR A 490 17.99 20.41 -3.55
CA TYR A 490 18.40 21.64 -2.87
C TYR A 490 19.36 22.48 -3.72
N LEU A 491 20.39 21.85 -4.30
CA LEU A 491 21.39 22.52 -5.14
C LEU A 491 20.83 23.02 -6.49
N ASN A 492 19.71 22.47 -6.95
CA ASN A 492 19.00 22.95 -8.15
C ASN A 492 18.06 24.12 -7.81
N GLU A 493 17.44 24.10 -6.63
CA GLU A 493 16.54 25.18 -6.17
C GLU A 493 17.32 26.43 -5.74
N HIS A 494 18.53 26.28 -5.21
CA HIS A 494 19.38 27.36 -4.68
C HIS A 494 20.67 27.53 -5.52
N PHE A 495 20.65 27.26 -6.82
CA PHE A 495 21.86 27.31 -7.66
C PHE A 495 22.43 28.73 -7.75
N ASP A 496 21.57 29.73 -7.95
CA ASP A 496 21.97 31.12 -8.09
C ASP A 496 22.55 31.66 -6.76
N ASP A 497 21.87 31.42 -5.63
CA ASP A 497 22.34 31.73 -4.25
C ASP A 497 23.73 31.16 -3.90
N LEU A 498 24.17 30.12 -4.61
CA LEU A 498 25.45 29.42 -4.41
C LEU A 498 26.53 29.81 -5.43
N THR A 499 26.22 30.73 -6.35
CA THR A 499 27.14 31.17 -7.42
C THR A 499 27.37 32.69 -7.49
N GLU A 500 26.68 33.50 -6.67
CA GLU A 500 27.01 34.91 -6.36
C GLU A 500 28.16 35.07 -5.34
#